data_AF-A0A2D7IFY4-F1
#
_entry.id   AF-A0A2D7IFY4-F1
#
_cell.length_a   1.000
_cell.length_b   1.000
_cell.length_c   1.000
_cell.angle_alpha   90.00
_cell.angle_beta   90.00
_cell.angle_gamma   90.00
#
_symmetry.space_group_name_H-M   'P 1'
#
loop_
_entity.id
_entity.type
_entity.pdbx_description
1 polymer ?
#
loop_
_entity_poly.entity_id
_entity_poly.type
_entity_poly.pdbx_seq_one_letter_code
_entity_poly.pdbx_strand_id
1 'polypeptide(L)'
;MKKWFTHVSDKANWRIVELPNGYYQSEYKPLTCEDGCDPCDCTWIDTTRRETLEGAERAIDSSIEHYRKKLRAFDGPRVVKTFNNEQET
;
A
#
# COMPACT_ATOMS: atom_id res chain seq x y z
N MET A 1 3.43 4.50 -13.44
CA MET A 1 3.28 3.25 -12.64
C MET A 1 4.01 3.34 -11.29
N LYS A 2 5.31 3.71 -11.24
CA LYS A 2 6.05 3.92 -9.98
C LYS A 2 5.37 4.92 -9.02
N LYS A 3 4.96 6.11 -9.52
CA LYS A 3 4.21 7.13 -8.74
C LYS A 3 2.98 6.54 -8.04
N TRP A 4 2.19 5.74 -8.76
CA TRP A 4 1.00 5.08 -8.21
C TRP A 4 1.36 4.09 -7.11
N PHE A 5 2.32 3.19 -7.34
CA PHE A 5 2.74 2.23 -6.30
C PHE A 5 3.29 2.92 -5.06
N THR A 6 4.05 4.01 -5.21
CA THR A 6 4.53 4.83 -4.09
C THR A 6 3.37 5.38 -3.29
N HIS A 7 2.37 5.96 -3.97
CA HIS A 7 1.18 6.53 -3.36
C HIS A 7 0.39 5.49 -2.55
N VAL A 8 0.04 4.34 -3.14
CA VAL A 8 -0.74 3.31 -2.43
C VAL A 8 0.08 2.51 -1.40
N SER A 9 1.41 2.67 -1.38
CA SER A 9 2.29 2.07 -0.36
C SER A 9 2.43 2.91 0.91
N ASP A 10 1.88 4.12 0.93
CA ASP A 10 1.84 4.98 2.10
C ASP A 10 0.51 4.81 2.82
N LYS A 11 0.56 4.44 4.11
CA LYS A 11 -0.62 4.20 4.95
C LYS A 11 -1.44 5.48 5.15
N ALA A 12 -0.82 6.67 5.07
CA ALA A 12 -1.53 7.95 5.17
C ALA A 12 -2.56 8.16 4.04
N ASN A 13 -2.40 7.46 2.90
CA ASN A 13 -3.34 7.49 1.79
C ASN A 13 -4.49 6.47 1.94
N TRP A 14 -4.59 5.81 3.09
CA TRP A 14 -5.65 4.85 3.40
C TRP A 14 -6.52 5.33 4.55
N ARG A 15 -7.78 4.90 4.53
CA ARG A 15 -8.70 5.07 5.65
C ARG A 15 -9.59 3.84 5.80
N ILE A 16 -10.23 3.74 6.95
CA ILE A 16 -11.26 2.74 7.23
C ILE A 16 -12.55 3.49 7.54
N VAL A 17 -13.64 3.11 6.88
CA VAL A 17 -14.98 3.68 7.06
C VAL A 17 -15.88 2.60 7.65
N GLU A 18 -16.58 2.92 8.75
CA GLU A 18 -17.64 2.05 9.27
C GLU A 18 -18.92 2.25 8.46
N LEU A 19 -19.49 1.14 7.98
CA LEU A 19 -20.72 1.13 7.20
C LEU A 19 -21.94 0.94 8.12
N PRO A 20 -23.15 1.39 7.71
CA PRO A 20 -24.37 1.26 8.52
C PRO A 20 -24.75 -0.18 8.89
N ASN A 21 -24.19 -1.18 8.20
CA ASN A 21 -24.41 -2.60 8.46
C ASN A 21 -23.40 -3.20 9.46
N GLY A 22 -22.55 -2.38 10.10
CA GLY A 22 -21.56 -2.81 11.08
C GLY A 22 -20.26 -3.38 10.48
N TYR A 23 -20.07 -3.32 9.16
CA TYR A 23 -18.81 -3.70 8.52
C TYR A 23 -17.87 -2.51 8.37
N TYR A 24 -16.57 -2.78 8.34
CA TYR A 24 -15.51 -1.82 8.09
C TYR A 24 -15.01 -1.94 6.66
N GLN A 25 -15.03 -0.84 5.91
CA GLN A 25 -14.56 -0.73 4.53
C GLN A 25 -13.22 0.00 4.48
N SER A 26 -12.20 -0.65 3.91
CA SER A 26 -10.90 -0.01 3.66
C SER A 26 -10.91 0.71 2.32
N GLU A 27 -10.45 1.95 2.30
CA GLU A 27 -10.44 2.81 1.11
C GLU A 27 -9.08 3.49 0.94
N TYR A 28 -8.68 3.78 -0.31
CA TYR A 28 -7.49 4.59 -0.59
C TYR A 28 -7.82 5.85 -1.37
N LYS A 29 -7.04 6.91 -1.13
CA LYS A 29 -7.15 8.19 -1.82
C LYS A 29 -6.64 8.03 -3.26
N PRO A 30 -7.37 8.49 -4.30
CA PRO A 30 -6.86 8.44 -5.66
C PRO A 30 -5.64 9.37 -5.84
N LEU A 31 -4.71 8.98 -6.70
CA LEU A 31 -3.50 9.75 -7.01
C LEU A 31 -3.80 11.13 -7.62
N THR A 32 -4.96 11.27 -8.27
CA THR A 32 -5.43 12.50 -8.92
C THR A 32 -5.93 13.56 -7.94
N CYS A 33 -6.05 13.22 -6.66
CA CYS A 33 -6.50 14.12 -5.60
C CYS A 33 -5.30 14.83 -4.90
N GLU A 34 -4.39 15.40 -5.71
CA GLU A 34 -3.28 16.26 -5.23
C GLU A 34 -3.77 17.69 -4.98
N ASP A 35 -3.10 18.44 -4.09
CA ASP A 35 -3.45 19.83 -3.79
C ASP A 35 -3.45 20.69 -5.08
N GLY A 36 -4.55 21.43 -5.30
CA GLY A 36 -4.71 22.32 -6.47
C GLY A 36 -5.46 21.71 -7.65
N CYS A 37 -6.10 20.55 -7.50
CA CYS A 37 -7.00 20.01 -8.50
C CYS A 37 -8.36 20.73 -8.50
N ASP A 38 -8.86 21.13 -9.67
CA ASP A 38 -10.22 21.65 -9.87
C ASP A 38 -10.69 21.30 -11.31
N PRO A 39 -11.84 20.64 -11.49
CA PRO A 39 -12.63 19.94 -10.48
C PRO A 39 -11.98 18.59 -10.14
N CYS A 40 -11.57 18.37 -8.90
CA CYS A 40 -11.24 17.01 -8.47
C CYS A 40 -12.41 16.34 -7.79
N ASP A 41 -12.87 15.29 -8.44
CA ASP A 41 -13.62 14.24 -7.78
C ASP A 41 -12.64 13.39 -6.96
N CYS A 42 -12.34 13.87 -5.75
CA CYS A 42 -11.51 13.23 -4.74
C CYS A 42 -12.24 12.07 -4.04
N THR A 43 -12.99 11.27 -4.80
CA THR A 43 -13.73 10.13 -4.27
C THR A 43 -12.74 9.02 -3.89
N TRP A 44 -12.76 8.64 -2.62
CA TRP A 44 -11.98 7.52 -2.09
C TRP A 44 -12.43 6.21 -2.74
N ILE A 45 -11.48 5.34 -3.05
CA ILE A 45 -11.73 4.09 -3.76
C ILE A 45 -11.83 2.95 -2.76
N ASP A 46 -12.93 2.22 -2.78
CA ASP A 46 -13.17 1.07 -1.93
C ASP A 46 -12.34 -0.15 -2.34
N THR A 47 -11.91 -0.94 -1.35
CA THR A 47 -11.05 -2.11 -1.60
C THR A 47 -11.60 -3.39 -1.02
N THR A 48 -11.85 -3.41 0.29
CA THR A 48 -12.22 -4.61 1.03
C THR A 48 -13.17 -4.25 2.16
N ARG A 49 -14.05 -5.20 2.52
CA ARG A 49 -14.93 -5.12 3.68
C ARG A 49 -14.56 -6.19 4.70
N ARG A 50 -14.61 -5.85 5.98
CA ARG A 50 -14.26 -6.72 7.12
C ARG A 50 -15.22 -6.50 8.27
N GLU A 51 -15.43 -7.54 9.08
CA GLU A 51 -16.30 -7.47 10.26
C GLU A 51 -15.66 -6.74 11.43
N THR A 52 -14.33 -6.63 11.48
CA THR A 52 -13.61 -5.96 12.56
C THR A 52 -12.67 -4.89 12.03
N LEU A 53 -12.49 -3.82 12.81
CA LEU A 53 -11.56 -2.73 12.53
C LEU A 53 -10.12 -3.26 12.36
N GLU A 54 -9.69 -4.15 13.25
CA GLU A 54 -8.38 -4.81 13.19
C GLU A 54 -8.21 -5.64 11.91
N GLY A 55 -9.29 -6.30 11.46
CA GLY A 55 -9.29 -7.05 10.20
C GLY A 55 -9.11 -6.14 8.98
N ALA A 56 -9.74 -4.97 9.00
CA ALA A 56 -9.59 -3.95 7.96
C ALA A 56 -8.17 -3.36 7.96
N GLU A 57 -7.59 -3.08 9.14
CA GLU A 57 -6.22 -2.58 9.26
C GLU A 57 -5.18 -3.60 8.75
N ARG A 58 -5.30 -4.88 9.13
CA ARG A 58 -4.42 -5.94 8.61
C ARG A 58 -4.51 -6.08 7.10
N ALA A 59 -5.70 -5.90 6.51
CA ALA A 59 -5.89 -5.94 5.06
C ALA A 59 -5.19 -4.76 4.36
N ILE A 60 -5.18 -3.57 4.97
CA ILE A 60 -4.42 -2.41 4.49
C ILE A 60 -2.92 -2.69 4.57
N ASP A 61 -2.42 -3.19 5.70
CA ASP A 61 -0.99 -3.47 5.88
C ASP A 61 -0.48 -4.52 4.88
N SER A 62 -1.27 -5.55 4.61
CA SER A 62 -0.97 -6.56 3.58
C SER A 62 -0.94 -5.95 2.17
N SER A 63 -1.91 -5.08 1.85
CA SER A 63 -1.96 -4.34 0.58
C SER A 63 -0.70 -3.47 0.40
N ILE A 64 -0.32 -2.73 1.43
CA ILE A 64 0.89 -1.89 1.44
C ILE A 64 2.15 -2.73 1.25
N GLU A 65 2.27 -3.87 1.93
CA GLU A 65 3.42 -4.75 1.78
C GLU A 65 3.56 -5.27 0.33
N HIS A 66 2.43 -5.64 -0.29
CA HIS A 66 2.38 -6.04 -1.70
C HIS A 66 2.86 -4.92 -2.63
N TYR A 67 2.40 -3.68 -2.44
CA TYR A 67 2.85 -2.56 -3.26
C TYR A 67 4.32 -2.19 -3.02
N ARG A 68 4.82 -2.31 -1.79
CA ARG A 68 6.26 -2.15 -1.48
C ARG A 68 7.12 -3.22 -2.14
N LYS A 69 6.63 -4.47 -2.26
CA LYS A 69 7.31 -5.53 -3.04
C LYS A 69 7.38 -5.15 -4.52
N LYS A 70 6.30 -4.60 -5.09
CA LYS A 70 6.30 -4.09 -6.47
C LYS A 70 7.24 -2.90 -6.66
N LEU A 71 7.35 -1.99 -5.69
CA LEU A 71 8.32 -0.88 -5.74
C LEU A 71 9.76 -1.38 -5.75
N ARG A 72 10.09 -2.36 -4.90
CA ARG A 72 11.42 -2.98 -4.85
C ARG A 72 11.82 -3.64 -6.17
N ALA A 73 10.87 -4.11 -6.97
CA ALA A 73 11.16 -4.66 -8.29
C ALA A 73 11.73 -3.61 -9.27
N PHE A 74 11.54 -2.31 -9.01
CA PHE A 74 12.15 -1.22 -9.80
C PHE A 74 13.58 -0.89 -9.38
N ASP A 75 14.05 -1.35 -8.22
CA ASP A 75 15.38 -1.01 -7.68
C ASP A 75 16.51 -1.91 -8.24
N GLY A 76 16.16 -2.87 -9.11
CA GLY A 76 17.11 -3.79 -9.72
C GLY A 76 17.56 -4.92 -8.79
N PRO A 77 18.40 -5.83 -9.28
CA PRO A 77 18.92 -6.94 -8.47
C PRO A 77 19.84 -6.41 -7.36
N ARG A 78 19.68 -6.96 -6.15
CA ARG A 78 20.48 -6.62 -4.97
C ARG A 78 21.23 -7.84 -4.47
N VAL A 79 22.54 -7.70 -4.24
CA VAL A 79 23.33 -8.73 -3.57
C VAL A 79 22.85 -8.82 -2.11
N VAL A 80 22.30 -9.97 -1.73
CA VAL A 80 21.79 -10.22 -0.37
C VAL A 80 22.73 -11.04 0.49
N LYS A 81 23.67 -11.76 -0.14
CA LYS A 81 24.66 -12.59 0.54
C LYS A 81 25.81 -12.89 -0.40
N THR A 82 27.03 -12.83 0.13
CA THR A 82 28.24 -13.36 -0.50
C THR A 82 28.85 -14.40 0.44
N PHE A 83 29.57 -15.37 -0.12
CA PHE A 83 30.28 -16.39 0.65
C PHE A 83 31.77 -16.27 0.31
N ASN A 84 32.63 -16.28 1.32
CA ASN A 84 34.08 -16.32 1.11
C ASN A 84 34.50 -17.76 0.89
N ASN A 85 35.49 -18.00 0.01
CA ASN A 85 36.18 -19.28 -0.05
C ASN A 85 37.14 -19.34 1.15
N GLU A 86 36.76 -20.08 2.18
CA GLU A 86 37.70 -20.55 3.20
C GLU A 86 38.54 -21.67 2.56
N GLN A 87 39.58 -21.28 1.82
CA GLN A 87 40.73 -22.15 1.63
C GLN A 87 41.71 -21.74 2.72
N GLU A 88 41.81 -22.63 3.70
CA GLU A 88 42.61 -22.54 4.92
C GLU A 88 44.05 -22.10 4.63
N THR A 89 44.55 -21.20 5.48
CA THR A 89 45.95 -20.75 5.58
C THR A 89 46.90 -21.90 5.86
#